data_AF-A0A5M8P7V0-F1
#
_entry.id   AF-A0A5M8P7V0-F1
#
_cell.length_a   1.000
_cell.length_b   1.000
_cell.length_c   1.000
_cell.angle_alpha   90.00
_cell.angle_beta   90.00
_cell.angle_gamma   90.00
#
_symmetry.space_group_name_H-M   'P 1'
#
loop_
_entity.id
_entity.type
_entity.pdbx_description
1 polymer ?
#
loop_
_entity_poly.entity_id
_entity_poly.type
_entity_poly.pdbx_seq_one_letter_code
_entity_poly.pdbx_strand_id
1 'polypeptide(L)'
;MYLSPEQQILIRKHVAADSPSPAMAYGLWLVFGLFGAHYFYLRRQLCGFVRLIAAFCGLALMGLGIAFGGTPADGLFYEPSLSDILRSSQSGYGLLLFYSGAAILAGLIIWWLADAFFIRRFIQRIRARNRQNIIAFYQQAS
;
A
#
# COMPACT_ATOMS: atom_id res chain seq x y z
N MET A 1 29.13 28.22 9.28
CA MET A 1 28.24 28.96 10.20
C MET A 1 27.53 27.96 11.10
N TYR A 2 27.56 28.14 12.43
CA TYR A 2 26.85 27.29 13.38
C TYR A 2 25.52 27.95 13.77
N LEU A 3 24.42 27.18 13.76
CA LEU A 3 23.12 27.67 14.23
C LEU A 3 23.17 27.91 15.73
N SER A 4 22.69 29.07 16.17
CA SER A 4 22.52 29.34 17.60
C SER A 4 21.56 28.32 18.25
N PRO A 5 21.71 28.01 19.55
CA PRO A 5 20.80 27.12 20.27
C PRO A 5 19.33 27.50 20.10
N GLU A 6 19.02 28.79 20.11
CA GLU A 6 17.67 29.34 19.93
C GLU A 6 17.11 29.00 18.55
N GLN A 7 17.89 29.23 17.48
CA GLN A 7 17.51 28.87 16.12
C GLN A 7 17.31 27.35 15.97
N GLN A 8 18.14 26.54 16.62
CA GLN A 8 17.97 25.08 16.59
C GLN A 8 16.66 24.63 17.26
N ILE A 9 16.26 25.27 18.36
CA ILE A 9 14.99 24.98 19.04
C ILE A 9 13.81 25.39 18.15
N LEU A 10 13.85 26.56 17.52
CA LEU A 10 12.81 27.03 16.61
C LEU A 10 12.65 26.09 15.40
N ILE A 11 13.77 25.68 14.78
CA ILE A 11 13.77 24.72 13.67
C ILE A 11 13.15 23.38 14.11
N ARG A 12 13.50 22.85 15.28
CA ARG A 12 12.90 21.61 15.79
C ARG A 12 11.39 21.74 16.00
N LYS A 13 10.92 22.86 16.56
CA LYS A 13 9.49 23.12 16.74
C LYS A 13 8.76 23.17 15.40
N HIS A 14 9.30 23.92 14.43
CA HIS A 14 8.70 24.04 13.11
C HIS A 14 8.69 22.71 12.35
N VAL A 15 9.80 21.97 12.33
CA VAL A 15 9.88 20.63 11.72
C VAL A 15 8.89 19.66 12.38
N ALA A 16 8.72 19.72 13.70
CA ALA A 16 7.76 18.86 14.39
C ALA A 16 6.32 19.19 14.01
N ALA A 17 5.98 20.48 13.88
CA ALA A 17 4.65 20.94 13.47
C ALA A 17 4.31 20.54 12.03
N ASP A 18 5.28 20.65 11.11
CA ASP A 18 5.07 20.38 9.67
C ASP A 18 5.21 18.90 9.28
N SER A 19 5.61 18.04 10.22
CA SER A 19 5.83 16.62 9.94
C SER A 19 4.55 15.79 10.06
N PRO A 20 4.40 14.74 9.23
CA PRO A 20 3.30 13.80 9.39
C PRO A 20 3.23 13.21 10.81
N SER A 21 2.01 13.13 11.35
CA SER A 21 1.73 12.53 12.65
C SER A 21 1.87 11.00 12.56
N PRO A 22 2.70 10.38 13.42
CA PRO A 22 2.81 8.92 13.47
C PRO A 22 1.47 8.23 13.75
N ALA A 23 0.67 8.79 14.66
CA ALA A 23 -0.63 8.23 15.01
C ALA A 23 -1.57 8.18 13.80
N MET A 24 -1.64 9.27 13.02
CA MET A 24 -2.44 9.29 11.80
C MET A 24 -1.90 8.36 10.71
N ALA A 25 -0.58 8.26 10.56
CA ALA A 25 0.01 7.32 9.61
C ALA A 25 -0.36 5.86 9.94
N TYR A 26 -0.33 5.47 11.23
CA TYR A 26 -0.75 4.15 11.68
C TYR A 26 -2.28 3.95 11.58
N GLY A 27 -3.09 4.97 11.87
CA GLY A 27 -4.54 4.91 11.71
C GLY A 27 -4.95 4.69 10.25
N LEU A 28 -4.35 5.45 9.32
CA LEU A 28 -4.56 5.27 7.87
C LEU A 28 -4.06 3.92 7.38
N TRP A 29 -2.94 3.43 7.91
CA TRP A 29 -2.42 2.10 7.61
C TRP A 29 -3.39 1.00 8.08
N LEU A 30 -4.00 1.14 9.25
CA LEU A 30 -4.93 0.12 9.77
C LEU A 30 -6.22 0.07 8.96
N VAL A 31 -6.85 1.23 8.70
CA VAL A 31 -8.18 1.30 8.07
C VAL A 31 -8.12 1.20 6.55
N PHE A 32 -7.11 1.83 5.94
CA PHE A 32 -7.01 1.99 4.47
C PHE A 32 -5.67 1.49 3.91
N GLY A 33 -4.92 0.69 4.67
CA GLY A 33 -3.56 0.31 4.29
C GLY A 33 -3.48 -0.61 3.08
N LEU A 34 -4.49 -1.47 2.87
CA LEU A 34 -4.59 -2.30 1.65
C LEU A 34 -4.75 -1.46 0.38
N PHE A 35 -5.37 -0.29 0.48
CA PHE A 35 -5.51 0.67 -0.61
C PHE A 35 -4.35 1.70 -0.68
N GLY A 36 -3.43 1.67 0.30
CA GLY A 36 -2.24 2.52 0.32
C GLY A 36 -2.47 3.97 0.76
N ALA A 37 -3.55 4.31 1.47
CA ALA A 37 -3.85 5.69 1.88
C ALA A 37 -2.71 6.36 2.67
N HIS A 38 -2.03 5.60 3.55
CA HIS A 38 -0.89 6.09 4.33
C HIS A 38 0.31 6.49 3.45
N TYR A 39 0.45 5.96 2.24
CA TYR A 39 1.50 6.41 1.30
C TYR A 39 1.23 7.81 0.77
N PHE A 40 -0.02 8.15 0.48
CA PHE A 40 -0.38 9.51 0.09
C PHE A 40 -0.12 10.49 1.23
N TYR A 41 -0.49 10.12 2.46
CA TYR A 41 -0.19 10.92 3.66
C TYR A 41 1.32 11.11 3.88
N LEU A 42 2.11 10.06 3.65
CA LEU A 42 3.58 10.10 3.73
C LEU A 42 4.25 10.69 2.47
N ARG A 43 3.49 11.35 1.58
CA ARG A 43 3.97 12.02 0.36
C ARG A 43 4.72 11.09 -0.61
N ARG A 44 4.33 9.82 -0.67
CA ARG A 44 4.86 8.78 -1.57
C ARG A 44 3.80 8.31 -2.57
N GLN A 45 3.32 9.25 -3.38
CA GLN A 45 2.16 9.08 -4.27
C GLN A 45 2.29 7.87 -5.21
N LEU A 46 3.45 7.68 -5.86
CA LEU A 46 3.67 6.56 -6.79
C LEU A 46 3.42 5.19 -6.15
N CYS A 47 3.95 4.97 -4.93
CA CYS A 47 3.72 3.71 -4.22
C CYS A 47 2.27 3.55 -3.77
N GLY A 48 1.58 4.66 -3.45
CA GLY A 48 0.14 4.66 -3.18
C GLY A 48 -0.66 4.21 -4.41
N PHE A 49 -0.38 4.78 -5.58
CA PHE A 49 -1.04 4.40 -6.84
C PHE A 49 -0.76 2.96 -7.24
N VAL A 50 0.50 2.49 -7.15
CA VAL A 50 0.87 1.10 -7.46
C VAL A 50 0.02 0.13 -6.63
N ARG A 51 -0.21 0.44 -5.35
CA ARG A 51 -1.05 -0.40 -4.49
C ARG A 51 -2.52 -0.34 -4.82
N LEU A 52 -3.03 0.86 -5.05
CA LEU A 52 -4.43 1.03 -5.39
C LEU A 52 -4.75 0.23 -6.65
N ILE A 53 -3.91 0.35 -7.68
CA ILE A 53 -4.03 -0.40 -8.93
C ILE A 53 -3.91 -1.90 -8.67
N ALA A 54 -2.88 -2.35 -7.94
CA ALA A 54 -2.71 -3.77 -7.64
C ALA A 54 -3.90 -4.37 -6.89
N ALA A 55 -4.49 -3.63 -5.93
CA ALA A 55 -5.66 -4.07 -5.17
C ALA A 55 -6.88 -4.25 -6.09
N PHE A 56 -7.16 -3.26 -6.93
CA PHE A 56 -8.27 -3.36 -7.89
C PHE A 56 -8.03 -4.41 -8.96
N CYS A 57 -6.80 -4.55 -9.48
CA CYS A 57 -6.44 -5.62 -10.42
C CYS A 57 -6.60 -7.01 -9.79
N GLY A 58 -6.14 -7.20 -8.55
CA GLY A 58 -6.29 -8.47 -7.83
C GLY A 58 -7.76 -8.84 -7.61
N LEU A 59 -8.58 -7.89 -7.15
CA LEU A 59 -10.02 -8.07 -6.99
C LEU A 59 -10.74 -8.35 -8.31
N ALA A 60 -10.39 -7.62 -9.38
CA ALA A 60 -10.98 -7.79 -10.69
C ALA A 60 -10.66 -9.18 -11.27
N LEU A 61 -9.40 -9.62 -11.21
CA LEU A 61 -8.99 -10.94 -11.68
C LEU A 61 -9.69 -12.06 -10.89
N MET A 62 -9.80 -11.90 -9.57
CA MET A 62 -10.51 -12.87 -8.74
C MET A 62 -12.00 -12.94 -9.07
N GLY A 63 -12.65 -11.79 -9.26
CA GLY A 63 -14.06 -11.70 -9.65
C GLY A 63 -14.34 -12.28 -11.04
N LEU A 64 -13.46 -12.01 -12.02
CA LEU A 64 -13.55 -12.61 -13.35
C LEU A 64 -13.33 -14.13 -13.29
N GLY A 65 -12.37 -14.59 -12.47
CA GLY A 65 -12.15 -16.01 -12.23
C GLY A 65 -13.41 -16.72 -11.73
N ILE A 66 -14.13 -16.11 -10.79
CA ILE A 66 -15.41 -16.63 -10.28
C ILE A 66 -16.49 -16.59 -11.37
N ALA A 67 -16.61 -15.48 -12.10
CA ALA A 67 -17.65 -15.31 -13.10
C ALA A 67 -17.55 -16.29 -14.28
N PHE A 68 -16.32 -16.67 -14.68
CA PHE A 68 -16.08 -17.58 -15.80
C PHE A 68 -15.77 -19.02 -15.39
N GLY A 69 -15.27 -19.25 -14.18
CA GLY A 69 -14.81 -20.56 -13.69
C GLY A 69 -15.64 -21.17 -12.57
N GLY A 70 -16.60 -20.43 -12.00
CA GLY A 70 -17.25 -20.82 -10.75
C GLY A 70 -16.33 -20.62 -9.55
N THR A 71 -16.75 -21.08 -8.38
CA THR A 71 -15.93 -21.03 -7.18
C THR A 71 -15.05 -22.28 -7.07
N PRO A 72 -13.83 -22.18 -6.48
CA PRO A 72 -13.02 -23.36 -6.20
C PRO A 72 -13.71 -24.39 -5.29
N ALA A 73 -14.71 -23.96 -4.51
CA ALA A 73 -15.50 -24.84 -3.65
C ALA A 73 -16.44 -25.74 -4.45
N ASP A 74 -16.86 -25.32 -5.64
CA ASP A 74 -17.74 -26.10 -6.50
C ASP A 74 -17.04 -27.41 -6.87
N GLY A 75 -15.76 -27.39 -7.23
CA GLY A 75 -15.01 -28.61 -7.59
C GLY A 75 -14.70 -29.58 -6.44
N LEU A 76 -14.82 -29.16 -5.17
CA LEU A 76 -14.49 -30.01 -4.01
C LEU A 76 -15.66 -30.90 -3.58
N PHE A 77 -16.90 -30.54 -3.92
CA PHE A 77 -18.13 -31.21 -3.49
C PHE A 77 -19.04 -31.65 -4.65
N TYR A 78 -18.58 -31.54 -5.90
CA TYR A 78 -19.40 -31.72 -7.10
C TYR A 78 -19.07 -33.00 -7.86
N GLU A 79 -20.10 -33.81 -8.11
CA GLU A 79 -20.06 -34.96 -9.01
C GLU A 79 -20.39 -34.51 -10.44
N PRO A 80 -19.46 -34.58 -11.40
CA PRO A 80 -19.62 -33.97 -12.72
C PRO A 80 -20.51 -34.81 -13.66
N SER A 81 -21.48 -34.17 -14.34
CA SER A 81 -22.24 -34.81 -15.42
C SER A 81 -21.50 -34.73 -16.76
N LEU A 82 -21.93 -35.55 -17.73
CA LEU A 82 -21.33 -35.56 -19.08
C LEU A 82 -21.38 -34.19 -19.78
N SER A 83 -22.41 -33.39 -19.49
CA SER A 83 -22.55 -32.03 -20.02
C SER A 83 -21.59 -31.02 -19.36
N ASP A 84 -21.18 -31.29 -18.12
CA ASP A 84 -20.22 -30.46 -17.38
C ASP A 84 -18.78 -30.76 -17.80
N ILE A 85 -18.50 -32.01 -18.16
CA ILE A 85 -17.23 -32.41 -18.76
C ILE A 85 -17.03 -31.70 -20.10
N LEU A 86 -18.08 -31.57 -20.92
CA LEU A 86 -18.00 -30.82 -22.18
C LEU A 86 -17.88 -29.29 -21.98
N ARG A 87 -18.42 -28.75 -20.88
CA ARG A 87 -18.24 -27.33 -20.48
C ARG A 87 -16.91 -27.05 -19.77
N SER A 88 -16.22 -28.08 -19.27
CA SER A 88 -14.98 -27.98 -18.47
C SER A 88 -13.79 -27.31 -19.18
N SER A 89 -13.83 -27.16 -20.51
CA SER A 89 -12.80 -26.39 -21.23
C SER A 89 -12.85 -24.88 -20.92
N GLN A 90 -13.98 -24.34 -20.45
CA GLN A 90 -14.08 -22.92 -20.04
C GLN A 90 -13.61 -22.69 -18.59
N SER A 91 -13.60 -23.71 -17.72
CA SER A 91 -13.30 -23.55 -16.29
C SER A 91 -11.81 -23.41 -15.96
N GLY A 92 -10.91 -23.91 -16.82
CA GLY A 92 -9.45 -23.83 -16.61
C GLY A 92 -8.94 -22.38 -16.56
N TYR A 93 -9.42 -21.51 -17.46
CA TYR A 93 -9.04 -20.10 -17.48
C TYR A 93 -9.59 -19.34 -16.26
N GLY A 94 -10.80 -19.69 -15.80
CA GLY A 94 -11.40 -19.09 -14.61
C GLY A 94 -10.58 -19.37 -13.34
N LEU A 95 -10.10 -20.60 -13.15
CA LEU A 95 -9.22 -20.96 -12.03
C LEU A 95 -7.89 -20.20 -12.09
N LEU A 96 -7.27 -20.09 -13.28
CA LEU A 96 -6.03 -19.33 -13.44
C LEU A 96 -6.23 -17.85 -13.06
N LEU A 97 -7.31 -17.22 -13.52
CA LEU A 97 -7.64 -15.83 -13.18
C LEU A 97 -7.87 -15.68 -11.67
N PHE A 98 -8.60 -16.61 -11.06
CA PHE A 98 -8.85 -16.62 -9.62
C PHE A 98 -7.56 -16.67 -8.82
N TYR A 99 -6.70 -17.67 -9.06
CA TYR A 99 -5.44 -17.82 -8.33
C TYR A 99 -4.45 -16.69 -8.62
N SER A 100 -4.45 -16.13 -9.82
CA SER A 100 -3.64 -14.94 -10.13
C SER A 100 -4.08 -13.73 -9.31
N GLY A 101 -5.39 -13.48 -9.23
CA GLY A 101 -5.95 -12.42 -8.39
C GLY A 101 -5.65 -12.65 -6.91
N ALA A 102 -5.84 -13.87 -6.42
CA ALA A 102 -5.54 -14.25 -5.04
C ALA A 102 -4.05 -14.08 -4.69
N ALA A 103 -3.13 -14.45 -5.60
CA ALA A 103 -1.69 -14.28 -5.40
C ALA A 103 -1.30 -12.80 -5.27
N ILE A 104 -1.88 -11.91 -6.09
CA ILE A 104 -1.66 -10.46 -6.00
C ILE A 104 -2.14 -9.93 -4.64
N LEU A 105 -3.34 -10.30 -4.21
CA LEU A 105 -3.90 -9.88 -2.93
C LEU A 105 -3.08 -10.41 -1.74
N ALA A 106 -2.63 -11.67 -1.80
CA ALA A 106 -1.74 -12.24 -0.78
C ALA A 106 -0.41 -11.47 -0.69
N GLY A 107 0.19 -11.13 -1.83
CA GLY A 107 1.37 -10.27 -1.88
C GLY A 107 1.12 -8.89 -1.26
N LEU A 108 -0.05 -8.30 -1.51
CA LEU A 108 -0.45 -7.03 -0.89
C LEU A 108 -0.66 -7.14 0.63
N ILE A 109 -1.18 -8.25 1.13
CA ILE A 109 -1.31 -8.49 2.58
C ILE A 109 0.07 -8.57 3.23
N ILE A 110 1.00 -9.32 2.63
CA ILE A 110 2.38 -9.40 3.10
C ILE A 110 3.04 -8.02 3.10
N TRP A 111 2.86 -7.25 2.02
CA TRP A 111 3.41 -5.90 1.92
C TRP A 111 2.74 -4.94 2.93
N TRP A 112 1.43 -5.03 3.13
CA TRP A 112 0.70 -4.26 4.13
C TRP A 112 1.24 -4.50 5.55
N LEU A 113 1.51 -5.75 5.92
CA LEU A 113 2.15 -6.08 7.19
C LEU A 113 3.57 -5.50 7.30
N ALA A 114 4.37 -5.62 6.23
CA ALA A 114 5.73 -5.10 6.20
C ALA A 114 5.80 -3.59 6.45
N ASP A 115 4.81 -2.82 5.99
CA ASP A 115 4.79 -1.37 6.17
C ASP A 115 4.77 -0.90 7.61
N ALA A 116 4.17 -1.66 8.52
CA ALA A 116 4.08 -1.28 9.93
C ALA A 116 5.47 -0.95 10.50
N PHE A 117 6.50 -1.64 9.99
CA PHE A 117 7.91 -1.43 10.34
C PHE A 117 8.54 -0.23 9.61
N PHE A 118 8.07 0.11 8.41
CA PHE A 118 8.66 1.17 7.60
C PHE A 118 8.06 2.56 7.85
N ILE A 119 6.83 2.68 8.37
CA ILE A 119 6.16 3.97 8.64
C ILE A 119 7.05 4.90 9.46
N ARG A 120 7.64 4.41 10.55
CA ARG A 120 8.54 5.21 11.40
C ARG A 120 9.73 5.74 10.62
N ARG A 121 10.34 4.89 9.79
CA ARG A 121 11.49 5.25 8.95
C ARG A 121 11.12 6.33 7.94
N PHE A 122 9.92 6.27 7.36
CA PHE A 122 9.46 7.28 6.39
C PHE A 122 9.26 8.65 7.06
N ILE A 123 8.63 8.69 8.23
CA ILE A 123 8.44 9.95 8.97
C ILE A 123 9.79 10.57 9.35
N GLN A 124 10.76 9.75 9.78
CA GLN A 124 12.11 10.22 10.08
C GLN A 124 12.82 10.82 8.85
N ARG A 125 12.65 10.22 7.66
CA ARG A 125 13.20 10.77 6.41
C ARG A 125 12.58 12.12 6.06
N ILE A 126 11.28 12.28 6.23
CA ILE A 126 10.58 13.56 5.98
C ILE A 126 11.09 14.64 6.95
N ARG A 127 11.17 14.30 8.25
CA ARG A 127 11.74 15.20 9.28
C ARG A 127 13.16 15.63 8.94
N ALA A 128 14.01 14.69 8.52
CA ALA A 128 15.39 14.95 8.15
C ALA A 128 15.49 15.88 6.93
N ARG A 129 14.67 15.63 5.90
CA ARG A 129 14.62 16.46 4.68
C ARG A 129 14.14 17.88 4.98
N ASN A 130 13.04 18.04 5.74
CA ASN A 130 12.52 19.36 6.10
C ASN A 130 13.55 20.15 6.91
N ARG A 131 14.22 19.50 7.87
CA ARG A 131 15.30 20.13 8.65
C ARG A 131 16.43 20.63 7.75
N GLN A 132 16.88 19.83 6.78
CA GLN A 132 17.94 20.23 5.86
C GLN A 132 17.53 21.43 4.99
N ASN A 133 16.31 21.43 4.45
CA ASN A 133 15.80 22.53 3.62
C ASN A 133 15.77 23.85 4.38
N ILE A 134 15.31 23.83 5.65
CA ILE A 134 15.25 25.03 6.49
C ILE A 134 16.67 25.55 6.80
N ILE A 135 17.61 24.66 7.11
CA ILE A 135 19.00 25.05 7.38
C ILE A 135 19.64 25.67 6.14
N ALA A 136 19.44 25.07 4.96
CA ALA A 136 19.95 25.60 3.70
C ALA A 136 19.36 26.99 3.38
N PHE A 137 18.07 27.19 3.66
CA PHE A 137 17.43 28.50 3.51
C PHE A 137 18.09 29.58 4.39
N TYR A 138 18.32 29.30 5.68
CA TYR A 138 19.02 30.25 6.56
C TYR A 138 20.47 30.53 6.14
N GLN A 139 21.14 29.57 5.52
CA GLN A 139 22.52 29.75 5.01
C GLN A 139 22.59 30.64 3.76
N GLN A 140 21.52 30.73 2.98
CA GLN A 140 21.47 31.58 1.78
C GLN A 140 21.04 33.02 2.09
N ALA A 141 20.36 33.24 3.22
CA ALA A 141 19.84 34.54 3.64
C ALA A 141 20.83 35.35 4.50
N SER A 142 22.00 34.78 4.82
CA SER A 142 23.10 35.39 5.60
C SER A 142 24.27 35.75 4.70
#